data_AF-A0A661RG67-F1
#
_entry.id   AF-A0A661RG67-F1
#
_cell.length_a   1.000
_cell.length_b   1.000
_cell.length_c   1.000
_cell.angle_alpha   90.00
_cell.angle_beta   90.00
_cell.angle_gamma   90.00
#
_symmetry.space_group_name_H-M   'P 1'
#
loop_
_entity.id
_entity.type
_entity.pdbx_description
1 polymer ?
#
loop_
_entity_poly.entity_id
_entity_poly.type
_entity_poly.pdbx_seq_one_letter_code
_entity_poly.pdbx_strand_id
1 'polypeptide(L)'
;MKKSAAFLSIGFIVCSGLFWLFIFGRIVIVPDNHISYNMLSMIPIFGIIMLFGFLKLIISRHLEPMALALVFVGTVSMLGLYLTDHFNILVGYEEWLRRGMPERPF
;
A
#
# COMPACT_ATOMS: atom_id res chain seq x y z
N MET A 1 -17.72 9.04 -20.52
CA MET A 1 -17.52 8.39 -19.19
C MET A 1 -16.29 7.48 -19.12
N LYS A 2 -16.02 6.57 -20.08
CA LYS A 2 -14.88 5.63 -20.01
C LYS A 2 -13.49 6.26 -19.81
N LYS A 3 -13.21 7.41 -20.42
CA LYS A 3 -11.90 8.10 -20.29
C LYS A 3 -11.58 8.55 -18.86
N SER A 4 -12.60 8.96 -18.09
CA SER A 4 -12.41 9.43 -16.70
C SER A 4 -12.04 8.28 -15.76
N ALA A 5 -12.70 7.12 -15.91
CA ALA A 5 -12.39 5.94 -15.10
C ALA A 5 -10.99 5.36 -15.38
N ALA A 6 -10.52 5.43 -16.63
CA ALA A 6 -9.16 5.04 -16.99
C ALA A 6 -8.11 5.96 -16.35
N PHE A 7 -8.33 7.28 -16.41
CA PHE A 7 -7.44 8.26 -15.79
C PHE A 7 -7.34 8.05 -14.26
N LEU A 8 -8.47 7.80 -13.59
CA LEU A 8 -8.49 7.50 -12.16
C LEU A 8 -7.74 6.19 -11.83
N SER A 9 -7.90 5.15 -12.65
CA SER A 9 -7.20 3.87 -12.47
C SER A 9 -5.68 4.05 -12.56
N ILE A 10 -5.22 4.82 -13.55
CA ILE A 10 -3.80 5.16 -13.71
C ILE A 10 -3.31 5.97 -12.50
N GLY A 11 -4.09 6.96 -12.05
CA GLY A 11 -3.78 7.74 -10.86
C GLY A 11 -3.56 6.87 -9.63
N PHE A 12 -4.45 5.90 -9.35
CA PHE A 12 -4.27 4.97 -8.23
C PHE A 12 -2.99 4.14 -8.34
N ILE A 13 -2.67 3.63 -9.53
CA ILE A 13 -1.46 2.83 -9.76
C ILE A 13 -0.21 3.67 -9.55
N VAL A 14 -0.16 4.87 -10.12
CA VAL A 14 0.99 5.78 -10.00
C VAL A 14 1.19 6.19 -8.54
N CYS A 15 0.13 6.61 -7.84
CA CYS A 15 0.23 6.98 -6.42
C CYS A 15 0.69 5.80 -5.55
N SER A 16 0.22 4.59 -5.83
CA SER A 16 0.67 3.39 -5.12
C SER A 16 2.15 3.09 -5.38
N GLY A 17 2.61 3.24 -6.62
CA GLY A 17 4.02 3.08 -6.98
C GLY A 17 4.92 4.11 -6.30
N LEU A 18 4.51 5.38 -6.29
CA LEU A 18 5.24 6.46 -5.60
C LEU A 18 5.29 6.23 -4.08
N PHE A 19 4.19 5.77 -3.49
CA PHE A 19 4.15 5.38 -2.07
C PHE A 19 5.20 4.31 -1.78
N TRP A 20 5.19 3.19 -2.51
CA TRP A 20 6.15 2.10 -2.28
C TRP A 20 7.59 2.51 -2.56
N LEU A 21 7.84 3.33 -3.60
CA LEU A 21 9.16 3.87 -3.87
C LEU A 21 9.68 4.71 -2.70
N PHE A 22 8.84 5.56 -2.12
CA PHE A 22 9.19 6.33 -0.93
C PHE A 22 9.50 5.40 0.26
N ILE A 23 8.69 4.37 0.49
CA ILE A 23 8.90 3.38 1.56
C ILE A 23 10.23 2.64 1.39
N PHE A 24 10.52 2.11 0.21
CA PHE A 24 11.79 1.45 -0.05
C PHE A 24 12.97 2.42 0.10
N GLY A 25 12.86 3.64 -0.42
CA GLY A 25 13.87 4.67 -0.24
C GLY A 25 14.13 4.97 1.24
N ARG A 26 13.07 5.09 2.04
CA ARG A 26 13.15 5.29 3.48
C ARG A 26 13.91 4.13 4.15
N ILE A 27 13.57 2.88 3.83
CA ILE A 27 14.21 1.69 4.43
C ILE A 27 15.71 1.66 4.15
N VAL A 28 16.11 1.98 2.92
CA VAL A 28 17.51 1.92 2.47
C VAL A 28 18.34 3.09 3.00
N ILE A 29 17.78 4.30 3.00
CA ILE A 29 18.53 5.54 3.29
C ILE A 29 18.57 5.83 4.80
N VAL A 30 17.49 5.53 5.53
CA VAL A 30 17.37 5.88 6.95
C VAL A 30 17.55 4.63 7.81
N PRO A 31 18.53 4.63 8.73
CA PRO A 31 18.80 3.48 9.59
C PRO A 31 17.70 3.25 10.64
N ASP A 32 16.97 4.31 11.03
CA ASP A 32 15.96 4.22 12.08
C ASP A 32 14.84 3.25 11.74
N ASN A 33 14.37 2.48 12.70
CA ASN A 33 13.34 1.47 12.44
C ASN A 33 11.89 1.99 12.61
N HIS A 34 11.74 3.22 13.10
CA HIS A 34 10.45 3.79 13.42
C HIS A 34 10.13 5.01 12.55
N ILE A 35 8.85 5.33 12.41
CA ILE A 35 8.39 6.55 11.75
C ILE A 35 7.31 7.21 12.59
N SER A 36 7.14 8.54 12.47
CA SER A 36 6.12 9.29 13.20
C SER A 36 4.67 8.93 12.83
N TYR A 37 4.48 8.03 11.85
CA TYR A 37 3.20 7.65 11.29
C TYR A 37 2.92 6.16 11.44
N ASN A 38 1.67 5.77 11.72
CA ASN A 38 1.30 4.36 11.73
C ASN A 38 1.02 3.87 10.31
N MET A 39 1.94 3.07 9.74
CA MET A 39 1.82 2.54 8.39
C MET A 39 0.55 1.72 8.15
N LEU A 40 0.01 1.03 9.16
CA LEU A 40 -1.23 0.27 9.04
C LEU A 40 -2.46 1.14 8.73
N SER A 41 -2.40 2.44 9.03
CA SER A 41 -3.48 3.37 8.68
C SER A 41 -3.61 3.65 7.18
N MET A 42 -2.67 3.16 6.36
CA MET A 42 -2.78 3.14 4.89
C MET A 42 -3.66 1.99 4.37
N ILE A 43 -3.99 0.98 5.19
CA ILE A 43 -4.81 -0.17 4.77
C ILE A 43 -6.14 0.26 4.12
N PRO A 44 -6.93 1.20 4.67
CA PRO A 44 -8.18 1.64 4.05
C PRO A 44 -8.00 2.19 2.63
N ILE A 45 -6.90 2.91 2.37
CA ILE A 45 -6.62 3.49 1.04
C ILE A 45 -6.42 2.37 0.01
N PHE A 46 -5.58 1.38 0.32
CA PHE A 46 -5.37 0.24 -0.57
C PHE A 46 -6.61 -0.66 -0.67
N GLY A 47 -7.41 -0.75 0.38
CA GLY A 47 -8.72 -1.39 0.36
C GLY A 47 -9.69 -0.73 -0.62
N ILE A 48 -9.71 0.61 -0.68
CA ILE A 48 -10.51 1.36 -1.66
C ILE A 48 -10.03 1.11 -3.09
N ILE A 49 -8.71 1.10 -3.32
CA ILE A 49 -8.12 0.80 -4.64
C ILE A 49 -8.52 -0.61 -5.11
N MET A 50 -8.41 -1.59 -4.21
CA MET A 50 -8.80 -2.97 -4.48
C MET A 50 -10.30 -3.09 -4.77
N LEU A 51 -11.14 -2.46 -3.94
CA LEU A 51 -12.59 -2.44 -4.11
C LEU A 51 -12.99 -1.81 -5.45
N PHE A 52 -12.35 -0.71 -5.83
CA PHE A 52 -12.57 -0.06 -7.12
C PHE A 52 -12.24 -1.01 -8.30
N GLY A 53 -11.15 -1.77 -8.19
CA GLY A 53 -10.82 -2.83 -9.13
C GLY A 53 -11.91 -3.91 -9.24
N PHE A 54 -12.39 -4.43 -8.10
CA PHE A 54 -13.48 -5.42 -8.08
C PHE A 54 -14.78 -4.88 -8.69
N LEU A 55 -15.18 -3.65 -8.35
CA LEU A 55 -16.37 -3.03 -8.93
C LEU A 55 -16.27 -2.92 -10.45
N LYS A 56 -15.09 -2.57 -11.00
CA LYS A 56 -14.88 -2.52 -12.45
C LYS A 56 -15.00 -3.90 -13.11
N LEU A 57 -14.50 -4.97 -12.48
CA LEU A 57 -14.67 -6.34 -12.99
C LEU A 57 -16.14 -6.74 -13.03
N ILE A 58 -16.90 -6.46 -11.96
CA ILE A 58 -18.33 -6.78 -11.85
C ILE A 58 -19.13 -6.04 -12.93
N ILE A 59 -18.87 -4.75 -13.12
CA ILE A 59 -19.61 -3.91 -14.08
C ILE A 59 -19.28 -4.28 -15.53
N SER A 60 -18.00 -4.53 -15.84
CA SER A 60 -17.56 -4.73 -17.22
C SER A 60 -18.01 -6.08 -17.80
N ARG A 61 -18.26 -7.10 -16.97
CA ARG A 61 -18.61 -8.48 -17.39
C ARG A 61 -17.57 -9.17 -18.29
N HIS A 62 -16.37 -8.61 -18.39
CA HIS A 62 -15.19 -9.19 -19.05
C HIS A 62 -13.95 -8.84 -18.24
N LEU A 63 -12.88 -9.62 -18.43
CA LEU A 63 -11.60 -9.38 -17.79
C LEU A 63 -10.97 -8.09 -18.35
N GLU A 64 -10.99 -7.03 -17.55
CA GLU A 64 -10.32 -5.77 -17.87
C GLU A 64 -8.94 -5.75 -17.20
N PRO A 65 -7.83 -5.67 -17.96
CA PRO A 65 -6.48 -5.68 -17.39
C PRO A 65 -6.25 -4.62 -16.31
N MET A 66 -6.81 -3.42 -16.49
CA MET A 66 -6.70 -2.35 -15.48
C MET A 66 -7.45 -2.66 -14.19
N ALA A 67 -8.59 -3.35 -14.27
CA ALA A 67 -9.33 -3.73 -13.08
C ALA A 67 -8.55 -4.80 -12.29
N LEU A 68 -7.97 -5.77 -12.99
CA LEU A 68 -7.06 -6.76 -12.38
C LEU A 68 -5.82 -6.11 -11.75
N ALA A 69 -5.21 -5.14 -12.43
CA ALA A 69 -4.06 -4.41 -11.91
C ALA A 69 -4.39 -3.68 -10.59
N LEU A 70 -5.56 -3.04 -10.50
CA LEU A 70 -6.01 -2.38 -9.26
C LEU A 70 -6.23 -3.37 -8.12
N VAL A 71 -6.87 -4.50 -8.39
CA VAL A 71 -7.04 -5.56 -7.39
C VAL A 71 -5.68 -6.05 -6.90
N PHE A 72 -4.78 -6.37 -7.84
CA PHE A 72 -3.43 -6.83 -7.53
C PHE A 72 -2.65 -5.81 -6.70
N VAL A 73 -2.60 -4.54 -7.13
CA VAL A 73 -1.89 -3.46 -6.41
C VAL A 73 -2.45 -3.29 -5.01
N GLY A 74 -3.77 -3.27 -4.84
CA GLY A 74 -4.40 -3.15 -3.52
C GLY A 74 -4.06 -4.34 -2.61
N THR A 75 -4.18 -5.58 -3.10
CA THR A 75 -3.84 -6.78 -2.35
C THR A 75 -2.36 -6.83 -1.96
N VAL A 76 -1.45 -6.62 -2.91
CA VAL A 76 0.00 -6.65 -2.65
C VAL A 76 0.41 -5.54 -1.69
N SER A 77 -0.21 -4.35 -1.81
CA SER A 77 0.10 -3.25 -0.89
C SER A 77 -0.39 -3.52 0.52
N MET A 78 -1.59 -4.07 0.70
CA MET A 78 -2.07 -4.47 2.02
C MET A 78 -1.20 -5.56 2.64
N LEU A 79 -0.77 -6.56 1.86
CA LEU A 79 0.18 -7.57 2.29
C LEU A 79 1.52 -6.95 2.68
N GLY A 80 2.04 -6.02 1.87
CA GLY A 80 3.26 -5.30 2.16
C GLY A 80 3.19 -4.55 3.48
N LEU A 81 2.10 -3.82 3.74
CA LEU A 81 1.89 -3.10 5.01
C LEU A 81 1.86 -4.05 6.21
N TYR A 82 1.17 -5.18 6.06
CA TYR A 82 1.15 -6.22 7.10
C TYR A 82 2.56 -6.76 7.36
N LEU A 83 3.32 -7.08 6.32
CA LEU A 83 4.68 -7.59 6.45
C LEU A 83 5.62 -6.55 7.08
N THR A 84 5.48 -5.26 6.73
CA THR A 84 6.25 -4.20 7.39
C THR A 84 5.97 -4.17 8.89
N ASP A 85 4.71 -4.23 9.32
CA ASP A 85 4.38 -4.25 10.74
C ASP A 85 4.83 -5.54 11.45
N HIS A 86 4.64 -6.70 10.80
CA HIS A 86 4.98 -8.01 11.35
C HIS A 86 6.50 -8.18 11.58
N PHE A 87 7.32 -7.70 10.64
CA PHE A 87 8.78 -7.72 10.74
C PHE A 87 9.36 -6.50 11.47
N ASN A 88 8.51 -5.72 12.14
CA ASN A 88 8.88 -4.49 12.82
C ASN A 88 9.63 -3.49 11.91
N ILE A 89 9.34 -3.42 10.62
CA ILE A 89 9.92 -2.45 9.69
C ILE A 89 9.00 -1.22 9.64
N LEU A 90 9.54 -0.02 9.84
CA LEU A 90 8.78 1.24 9.75
C LEU A 90 7.60 1.31 10.74
N VAL A 91 7.79 0.74 11.94
CA VAL A 91 6.75 0.75 12.97
C VAL A 91 6.47 2.19 13.41
N GLY A 92 5.21 2.52 13.64
CA GLY A 92 4.85 3.83 14.20
C GLY A 92 5.58 4.05 15.54
N TYR A 93 6.13 5.24 15.76
CA TYR A 93 6.99 5.54 16.92
C TYR A 93 6.41 5.09 18.26
N GLU A 94 5.14 5.42 18.51
CA GLU A 94 4.43 5.01 19.75
C GLU A 94 4.33 3.49 19.90
N GLU A 95 4.13 2.79 18.79
CA GLU A 95 4.02 1.33 18.78
C GLU A 95 5.40 0.68 18.91
N TRP A 96 6.44 1.28 18.32
CA TRP A 96 7.83 0.87 18.49
C TRP A 96 8.28 0.98 19.95
N LEU A 97 7.95 2.10 20.62
CA LEU A 97 8.18 2.26 22.06
C LEU A 97 7.42 1.21 22.87
N ARG A 98 6.13 0.99 22.56
CA ARG A 98 5.29 0.00 23.23
C ARG A 98 5.84 -1.43 23.09
N ARG A 99 6.43 -1.77 21.95
CA ARG A 99 7.04 -3.08 21.66
C ARG A 99 8.44 -3.26 22.25
N GLY A 100 8.95 -2.28 23.02
CA GLY A 100 10.27 -2.36 23.64
C GLY A 100 11.42 -2.06 22.67
N MET A 101 11.19 -1.18 21.69
CA MET A 101 12.18 -0.72 20.73
C MET A 101 12.80 -1.84 19.88
N PRO A 102 11.97 -2.66 19.18
CA PRO A 102 12.49 -3.76 18.38
C PRO A 102 13.40 -3.27 17.24
N GLU A 103 14.47 -4.02 17.00
CA GLU A 103 15.33 -3.86 15.83
C GLU A 103 14.67 -4.48 14.59
N ARG A 104 15.04 -3.98 13.42
CA ARG A 104 14.64 -4.58 12.14
C ARG A 104 15.54 -5.78 11.84
N PRO A 105 15.04 -6.78 11.09
CA PRO A 105 15.78 -8.01 10.83
C PRO A 105 17.00 -7.86 9.89
N PHE A 106 17.33 -6.66 9.41
CA PHE A 106 18.41 -6.39 8.46
C PHE A 106 18.97 -4.96 8.57
#